data_AF-A0AAV7YPL5-F1
#
_entry.id   AF-A0AAV7YPL5-F1
#
_cell.length_a   1.000
_cell.length_b   1.000
_cell.length_c   1.000
_cell.angle_alpha   90.00
_cell.angle_beta   90.00
_cell.angle_gamma   90.00
#
_symmetry.space_group_name_H-M   'P 1'
#
loop_
_entity.id
_entity.type
_entity.pdbx_description
1 polymer ?
#
loop_
_entity_poly.entity_id
_entity_poly.type
_entity_poly.pdbx_seq_one_letter_code
_entity_poly.pdbx_strand_id
1 'polypeptide(L)'
;MNFLEFCPICIAFDFIFYFSSISKTKNKMSQEKTESTENNQITLKVVDPQGGETVFRIRKTTKFTKLFKVYCERKGYQIGSIKFTFDGILIDEDQTPDELDMEDEDIIEAHLRQVGGF
;
A
#
# COMPACT_ATOMS: atom_id res chain seq x y z
N MET A 1 37.47 -1.33 41.97
CA MET A 1 37.24 -1.86 40.60
C MET A 1 36.08 -2.84 40.70
N ASN A 2 34.86 -2.38 40.97
CA ASN A 2 33.83 -1.98 39.98
C ASN A 2 33.74 -2.96 38.80
N PHE A 3 32.77 -3.89 38.88
CA PHE A 3 32.38 -4.79 37.80
C PHE A 3 30.84 -4.92 37.79
N LEU A 4 30.24 -3.97 37.07
CA LEU A 4 28.86 -3.84 36.58
C LEU A 4 29.10 -3.18 35.20
N GLU A 5 28.51 -3.50 34.05
CA GLU A 5 27.29 -4.21 33.66
C GLU A 5 27.36 -4.32 32.12
N PHE A 6 26.93 -5.45 31.51
CA PHE A 6 26.04 -5.56 30.32
C PHE A 6 26.12 -6.90 29.57
N CYS A 7 24.92 -7.49 29.42
CA CYS A 7 24.36 -8.38 28.37
C CYS A 7 24.98 -9.76 28.07
N PRO A 8 24.23 -10.72 27.47
CA PRO A 8 22.80 -10.74 27.10
C PRO A 8 22.10 -12.06 27.54
N ILE A 9 20.81 -12.22 27.19
CA ILE A 9 19.94 -13.43 27.32
C ILE A 9 18.92 -13.29 28.47
N CYS A 10 17.66 -13.68 28.19
CA CYS A 10 16.38 -13.37 28.86
C CYS A 10 15.76 -12.09 28.24
N ILE A 11 14.66 -12.13 27.49
CA ILE A 11 13.35 -12.66 27.91
C ILE A 11 12.61 -13.24 26.68
N ALA A 12 12.17 -14.49 26.79
CA ALA A 12 11.21 -15.10 25.89
C ALA A 12 9.77 -14.86 26.42
N PHE A 13 8.85 -14.60 25.49
CA PHE A 13 7.40 -14.87 25.54
C PHE A 13 6.62 -14.51 26.82
N ASP A 14 5.76 -13.48 26.74
CA ASP A 14 4.33 -13.65 27.04
C ASP A 14 3.45 -12.52 26.47
N PHE A 15 2.21 -12.91 26.19
CA PHE A 15 1.21 -12.37 25.28
C PHE A 15 0.40 -11.18 25.86
N ILE A 16 -0.23 -10.37 24.98
CA ILE A 16 -1.36 -9.42 25.20
C ILE A 16 -0.99 -7.96 25.57
N PHE A 17 -0.93 -7.05 24.58
CA PHE A 17 -1.62 -5.73 24.61
C PHE A 17 -1.49 -4.86 23.33
N TYR A 18 -1.47 -5.44 22.12
CA TYR A 18 -1.93 -4.68 20.93
C TYR A 18 -2.87 -5.54 20.09
N PHE A 19 -4.00 -5.82 20.75
CA PHE A 19 -5.22 -6.25 20.10
C PHE A 19 -5.88 -4.97 19.55
N SER A 20 -5.61 -4.61 18.30
CA SER A 20 -6.57 -3.85 17.50
C SER A 20 -7.12 -4.79 16.44
N SER A 21 -8.25 -5.37 16.81
CA SER A 21 -9.19 -6.06 15.95
C SER A 21 -9.58 -5.16 14.78
N ILE A 22 -9.27 -5.56 13.54
CA ILE A 22 -10.23 -5.49 12.43
C ILE A 22 -10.01 -6.76 11.58
N SER A 23 -10.87 -7.74 11.88
CA SER A 23 -11.70 -8.45 10.91
C SER A 23 -11.08 -8.88 9.57
N LYS A 24 -11.02 -10.20 9.41
CA LYS A 24 -11.55 -10.94 8.24
C LYS A 24 -11.88 -10.08 7.01
N THR A 25 -11.29 -10.43 5.88
CA THR A 25 -12.01 -11.21 4.86
C THR A 25 -11.06 -11.65 3.74
N LYS A 26 -10.96 -12.97 3.52
CA LYS A 26 -10.66 -13.52 2.20
C LYS A 26 -11.80 -13.08 1.27
N ASN A 27 -11.63 -11.97 0.54
CA ASN A 27 -12.53 -11.63 -0.55
C ASN A 27 -11.94 -12.20 -1.85
N LYS A 28 -12.44 -13.38 -2.19
CA LYS A 28 -12.38 -13.96 -3.54
C LYS A 28 -13.26 -13.09 -4.43
N MET A 29 -12.71 -12.01 -4.99
CA MET A 29 -13.39 -11.25 -6.04
C MET A 29 -12.85 -11.75 -7.39
N SER A 30 -13.74 -12.43 -8.10
CA SER A 30 -13.62 -12.90 -9.47
C SER A 30 -13.42 -11.74 -10.45
N GLN A 31 -12.87 -12.09 -11.62
CA GLN A 31 -13.00 -11.39 -12.91
C GLN A 31 -12.10 -10.16 -13.09
N GLU A 32 -11.44 -9.93 -14.23
CA GLU A 32 -11.59 -10.53 -15.55
C GLU A 32 -10.22 -10.46 -16.26
N LYS A 33 -9.91 -11.57 -16.92
CA LYS A 33 -8.92 -11.65 -18.00
C LYS A 33 -9.53 -10.91 -19.18
N THR A 34 -9.08 -9.70 -19.48
CA THR A 34 -9.35 -9.09 -20.78
C THR A 34 -8.05 -8.86 -21.52
N GLU A 35 -7.87 -9.74 -22.49
CA GLU A 35 -6.86 -9.78 -23.52
C GLU A 35 -6.80 -8.47 -24.32
N SER A 36 -5.68 -8.28 -25.02
CA SER A 36 -5.53 -7.52 -26.27
C SER A 36 -6.10 -6.10 -26.34
N THR A 37 -5.37 -5.15 -25.78
CA THR A 37 -5.18 -3.83 -26.42
C THR A 37 -3.95 -3.18 -25.79
N GLU A 38 -2.81 -3.36 -26.44
CA GLU A 38 -1.48 -2.88 -26.02
C GLU A 38 -1.39 -1.33 -25.95
N ASN A 39 -2.36 -0.62 -26.53
CA ASN A 39 -2.27 0.81 -26.83
C ASN A 39 -2.83 1.77 -25.77
N ASN A 40 -3.34 1.27 -24.63
CA ASN A 40 -3.91 2.16 -23.59
C ASN A 40 -3.46 1.78 -22.17
N GLN A 41 -2.21 1.32 -22.06
CA GLN A 41 -1.54 1.07 -20.79
C GLN A 41 -0.65 2.25 -20.46
N ILE A 42 -0.68 2.69 -19.21
CA ILE A 42 0.20 3.70 -18.66
C ILE A 42 1.10 3.11 -17.58
N THR A 43 2.24 3.77 -17.38
CA THR A 43 3.20 3.46 -16.33
C THR A 43 3.04 4.43 -15.18
N LEU A 44 2.74 3.94 -13.98
CA LEU A 44 2.60 4.74 -12.76
C LEU A 44 3.68 4.35 -11.74
N LYS A 45 4.22 5.34 -11.05
CA LYS A 45 5.24 5.16 -10.00
C LYS A 45 4.61 5.42 -8.65
N VAL A 46 4.65 4.45 -7.73
CA VAL A 46 4.20 4.65 -6.35
C VAL A 46 5.43 4.90 -5.48
N VAL A 47 5.45 6.02 -4.79
CA VAL A 47 6.57 6.45 -3.95
C VAL A 47 6.18 6.45 -2.48
N ASP A 48 7.03 5.82 -1.68
CA ASP A 48 6.90 5.81 -0.22
C ASP A 48 7.58 7.05 0.38
N PRO A 49 7.14 7.52 1.56
CA PRO A 49 7.81 8.58 2.32
C PRO A 49 9.27 8.26 2.67
N GLN A 50 9.64 6.99 2.65
CA GLN A 50 11.01 6.51 2.88
C GLN A 50 11.86 6.44 1.59
N GLY A 51 11.33 6.91 0.44
CA GLY A 51 12.02 6.87 -0.85
C GLY A 51 11.96 5.51 -1.55
N GLY A 52 11.06 4.62 -1.13
CA GLY A 52 10.83 3.36 -1.81
C GLY A 52 9.92 3.55 -3.02
N GLU A 53 10.40 3.21 -4.21
CA GLU A 53 9.62 3.37 -5.45
C GLU A 53 9.16 2.02 -5.99
N THR A 54 7.89 1.94 -6.40
CA THR A 54 7.32 0.75 -7.03
C THR A 54 6.60 1.13 -8.32
N VAL A 55 7.08 0.62 -9.44
CA VAL A 55 6.51 0.91 -10.76
C VAL A 55 5.42 -0.11 -11.10
N PHE A 56 4.31 0.37 -11.63
CA PHE A 56 3.18 -0.43 -12.10
C PHE A 56 2.84 -0.05 -13.55
N ARG A 57 2.51 -1.06 -14.35
CA ARG A 57 1.97 -0.88 -15.70
C ARG A 57 0.53 -1.37 -15.72
N ILE A 58 -0.42 -0.45 -15.90
CA ILE A 58 -1.87 -0.75 -15.84
C ILE A 58 -2.60 -0.09 -17.00
N ARG A 59 -3.82 -0.53 -17.32
CA ARG A 59 -4.67 0.13 -18.32
C ARG A 59 -5.37 1.33 -17.69
N LYS A 60 -5.59 2.42 -18.44
CA LYS A 60 -6.33 3.61 -17.96
C LYS A 60 -7.76 3.29 -17.49
N THR A 61 -8.38 2.24 -18.02
CA THR A 61 -9.73 1.80 -17.66
C THR A 61 -9.80 0.89 -16.43
N THR A 62 -8.64 0.50 -15.86
CA THR A 62 -8.61 -0.41 -14.71
C THR A 62 -8.70 0.36 -13.40
N LYS A 63 -9.50 -0.14 -12.47
CA LYS A 63 -9.64 0.42 -11.12
C LYS A 63 -8.36 0.27 -10.30
N PHE A 64 -8.11 1.25 -9.41
CA PHE A 64 -6.95 1.24 -8.51
C PHE A 64 -6.96 0.12 -7.46
N THR A 65 -8.11 -0.53 -7.21
CA THR A 65 -8.23 -1.65 -6.26
C THR A 65 -7.13 -2.71 -6.42
N LYS A 66 -6.74 -3.03 -7.68
CA LYS A 66 -5.69 -4.04 -7.96
C LYS A 66 -4.31 -3.52 -7.59
N LEU A 67 -4.00 -2.27 -7.95
CA LEU A 67 -2.71 -1.63 -7.66
C LEU A 67 -2.49 -1.54 -6.15
N PHE A 68 -3.50 -1.06 -5.40
CA PHE A 68 -3.41 -0.92 -3.94
C PHE A 68 -3.22 -2.26 -3.24
N LYS A 69 -3.93 -3.31 -3.66
CA LYS A 69 -3.76 -4.67 -3.10
C LYS A 69 -2.34 -5.18 -3.30
N VAL A 70 -1.81 -5.09 -4.52
CA VAL A 70 -0.47 -5.57 -4.84
C VAL A 70 0.61 -4.77 -4.09
N TYR A 71 0.44 -3.45 -4.01
CA TYR A 71 1.36 -2.60 -3.27
C TYR A 71 1.36 -2.94 -1.76
N CYS A 72 0.18 -3.07 -1.16
CA CYS A 72 0.03 -3.45 0.25
C CYS A 72 0.63 -4.84 0.52
N GLU A 73 0.41 -5.82 -0.37
CA GLU A 73 0.98 -7.17 -0.26
C GLU A 73 2.51 -7.16 -0.34
N ARG A 74 3.09 -6.35 -1.25
CA ARG A 74 4.56 -6.21 -1.40
C ARG A 74 5.22 -5.59 -0.17
N LYS A 75 4.55 -4.63 0.47
CA LYS A 75 5.09 -3.90 1.62
C LYS A 75 4.68 -4.49 2.97
N GLY A 76 3.70 -5.40 2.99
CA GLY A 76 3.17 -6.01 4.22
C GLY A 76 2.21 -5.11 5.00
N TYR A 77 1.59 -4.12 4.33
CA TYR A 77 0.63 -3.22 4.94
C TYR A 77 -0.82 -3.69 4.75
N GLN A 78 -1.73 -3.17 5.57
CA GLN A 78 -3.17 -3.37 5.38
C GLN A 78 -3.72 -2.29 4.45
N ILE A 79 -4.69 -2.66 3.60
CA ILE A 79 -5.28 -1.78 2.58
C ILE A 79 -5.83 -0.46 3.16
N GLY A 80 -6.37 -0.49 4.39
CA GLY A 80 -6.96 0.68 5.05
C GLY A 80 -5.96 1.53 5.86
N SER A 81 -4.73 1.05 6.03
CA SER A 81 -3.70 1.75 6.79
C SER A 81 -2.90 2.73 5.94
N ILE A 82 -3.11 2.73 4.62
CA ILE A 82 -2.42 3.61 3.67
C ILE A 82 -3.43 4.47 2.96
N LYS A 83 -3.07 5.74 2.76
CA LYS A 83 -3.76 6.66 1.87
C LYS A 83 -2.88 6.89 0.64
N PHE A 84 -3.47 6.77 -0.53
CA PHE A 84 -2.80 7.07 -1.80
C PHE A 84 -3.27 8.44 -2.25
N THR A 85 -2.31 9.30 -2.58
CA THR A 85 -2.58 10.66 -3.03
C THR A 85 -1.86 10.95 -4.34
N PHE A 86 -2.53 11.67 -5.22
CA PHE A 86 -1.97 12.22 -6.45
C PHE A 86 -2.26 13.71 -6.49
N ASP A 87 -1.23 14.53 -6.67
CA ASP A 87 -1.33 16.00 -6.60
C ASP A 87 -2.09 16.53 -5.37
N GLY A 88 -1.96 15.83 -4.24
CA GLY A 88 -2.65 16.15 -2.98
C GLY A 88 -4.13 15.72 -2.91
N ILE A 89 -4.68 15.16 -3.99
CA ILE A 89 -6.02 14.58 -4.03
C ILE A 89 -5.97 13.12 -3.57
N LEU A 90 -6.90 12.73 -2.70
CA LEU A 90 -7.03 11.35 -2.26
C LEU A 90 -7.64 10.51 -3.38
N ILE A 91 -7.00 9.39 -3.72
CA ILE A 91 -7.50 8.44 -4.71
C ILE A 91 -8.35 7.37 -4.01
N ASP A 92 -9.55 7.14 -4.53
CA ASP A 92 -10.41 6.05 -4.10
C ASP A 92 -10.12 4.75 -4.87
N GLU A 93 -10.42 3.61 -4.25
CA GLU A 93 -10.15 2.29 -4.85
C GLU A 93 -11.01 1.97 -6.08
N ASP A 94 -12.14 2.65 -6.24
CA ASP A 94 -13.08 2.50 -7.34
C ASP A 94 -12.80 3.41 -8.54
N GLN A 95 -11.96 4.42 -8.36
CA GLN A 95 -11.58 5.36 -9.41
C GLN A 95 -10.68 4.72 -10.45
N THR A 96 -10.61 5.38 -11.61
CA THR A 96 -9.72 4.99 -12.70
C THR A 96 -8.70 6.09 -13.01
N PRO A 97 -7.49 5.74 -13.50
CA PRO A 97 -6.51 6.73 -13.93
C PRO A 97 -7.04 7.73 -14.97
N ASP A 98 -8.00 7.32 -15.79
CA ASP A 98 -8.63 8.17 -16.81
C ASP A 98 -9.45 9.31 -16.17
N GLU A 99 -10.13 9.06 -15.04
CA GLU A 99 -10.92 10.08 -14.33
C GLU A 99 -10.07 11.11 -13.59
N LEU A 100 -8.82 10.76 -13.27
CA LEU A 100 -7.85 11.62 -12.61
C LEU A 100 -6.90 12.29 -13.62
N ASP A 101 -7.15 12.11 -14.92
CA ASP A 101 -6.30 12.62 -16.01
C ASP A 101 -4.82 12.23 -15.88
N MET A 102 -4.56 11.01 -15.40
CA MET A 102 -3.19 10.51 -15.24
C MET A 102 -2.51 10.17 -16.57
N GLU A 103 -1.22 10.48 -16.63
CA GLU A 103 -0.32 10.26 -17.74
C GLU A 103 0.74 9.18 -17.44
N ASP A 104 1.57 8.90 -18.44
CA ASP A 104 2.71 8.02 -18.28
C ASP A 104 3.79 8.67 -17.41
N GLU A 105 4.37 7.86 -16.52
CA GLU A 105 5.40 8.23 -15.55
C GLU A 105 4.94 9.07 -14.36
N ASP A 106 3.64 9.24 -14.18
CA ASP A 106 3.05 9.92 -13.03
C ASP A 106 3.39 9.26 -11.69
N ILE A 107 3.40 10.08 -10.65
CA ILE A 107 3.82 9.70 -9.29
C ILE A 107 2.63 9.73 -8.34
N ILE A 108 2.36 8.58 -7.72
CA ILE A 108 1.40 8.43 -6.63
C ILE A 108 2.17 8.35 -5.33
N GLU A 109 1.78 9.18 -4.37
CA GLU A 109 2.37 9.16 -3.03
C GLU A 109 1.57 8.23 -2.12
N ALA A 110 2.26 7.31 -1.45
CA ALA A 110 1.66 6.36 -0.52
C ALA A 110 1.97 6.73 0.93
N HIS A 111 1.04 7.36 1.64
CA HIS A 111 1.24 7.78 3.02
C HIS A 111 0.60 6.82 4.00
N LEU A 112 1.29 6.50 5.10
CA LEU A 112 0.65 5.80 6.21
C LEU A 112 -0.40 6.71 6.85
N ARG A 113 -1.60 6.17 7.08
CA ARG A 113 -2.61 6.82 7.90
C ARG A 113 -2.02 6.93 9.30
N GLN A 114 -1.68 8.14 9.71
CA GLN A 114 -1.18 8.40 11.05
C GLN A 114 -2.29 8.05 12.05
N VAL A 115 -2.13 6.92 12.74
CA VAL A 115 -2.89 6.63 13.96
C VAL A 115 -2.18 7.37 15.08
N GLY A 116 -2.70 8.54 15.44
CA GLY A 116 -2.17 9.32 16.57
C GLY A 116 -2.24 8.47 17.85
N GLY A 117 -1.08 8.27 18.49
CA GLY A 117 -1.02 7.75 19.85
C GLY A 117 -1.43 8.84 20.85
N PHE A 118 -2.03 8.43 21.96
CA PHE A 118 -2.55 9.28 23.04
C PHE A 118 -1.50 10.22 23.65
#